data_AF-A0AA92HT88-F1
#
_entry.id   AF-A0AA92HT88-F1
#
_cell.length_a   1.000
_cell.length_b   1.000
_cell.length_c   1.000
_cell.angle_alpha   90.00
_cell.angle_beta   90.00
_cell.angle_gamma   90.00
#
_symmetry.space_group_name_H-M   'P 1'
#
loop_
_entity.id
_entity.type
_entity.pdbx_description
1 polymer ?
#
loop_
_entity_poly.entity_id
_entity_poly.type
_entity_poly.pdbx_seq_one_letter_code
_entity_poly.pdbx_strand_id
1 'polypeptide(L)'
;GYALNGWLVDPVTGVLQKDQVAPIQVNSLIDKPVATNTIDLSANLPATPKAGEKIPDSSIQIFDSQGNPRTVNFKWRQQADSSWRMVLDAPGSNTKPVDGTFSGNPATVTFGQNIPGQTAVAQVNVITIAGNNTNGQDNLRIGDTYSVKVDGTTYSLKVTSDNIGSIRTYSGLAGALANQINSASPAASVLATSSGQTIRVTARNPGTPFKLNTDVVSGTNTTNTIVTQTSTAATASAGEIDKFQFPQTQVEVGDSFTINVNGTPISYTVTAATYQSYSTVSDVVSQLAGKINQALGTTVTASSAGNILSIQANAVNTNVTSSATVTNSSASVNTMSSLPSVSSVAGVRQSRTVTLTGTPGDIGTQYTLSINGTAVTYSTTGEEMTMEDITAALANKINSNTSLPVTATAQGGVITVTAKTAA
;
A
#
# COMPACT_ATOMS: atom_id res chain seq x y z
N GLY A 1 97.02 -14.44 -52.89
CA GLY A 1 96.97 -14.82 -51.47
C GLY A 1 96.50 -16.25 -51.37
N TYR A 2 97.06 -17.04 -50.46
CA TYR A 2 96.59 -18.39 -50.17
C TYR A 2 95.49 -18.33 -49.11
N ALA A 3 94.43 -19.13 -49.24
CA ALA A 3 93.39 -19.25 -48.23
C ALA A 3 93.63 -20.49 -47.37
N LEU A 4 93.31 -20.40 -46.06
CA LEU A 4 93.34 -21.55 -45.18
C LEU A 4 92.10 -22.41 -45.45
N ASN A 5 92.32 -23.64 -45.85
CA ASN A 5 91.29 -24.63 -46.08
C ASN A 5 90.94 -25.36 -44.77
N GLY A 6 89.65 -25.62 -44.55
CA GLY A 6 89.13 -26.31 -43.37
C GLY A 6 87.87 -27.12 -43.67
N TRP A 7 87.44 -27.91 -42.68
CA TRP A 7 86.19 -28.65 -42.78
C TRP A 7 84.99 -27.70 -42.76
N LEU A 8 84.01 -27.99 -43.61
CA LEU A 8 82.75 -27.24 -43.63
C LEU A 8 81.91 -27.62 -42.39
N VAL A 9 81.18 -26.64 -41.85
CA VAL A 9 80.18 -26.86 -40.78
C VAL A 9 78.81 -26.95 -41.44
N ASP A 10 78.04 -27.99 -41.14
CA ASP A 10 76.63 -28.04 -41.51
C ASP A 10 75.88 -26.92 -40.77
N PRO A 11 75.27 -25.95 -41.49
CA PRO A 11 74.65 -24.78 -40.87
C PRO A 11 73.36 -25.10 -40.09
N VAL A 12 72.80 -26.31 -40.20
CA VAL A 12 71.59 -26.73 -39.48
C VAL A 12 71.94 -27.51 -38.22
N THR A 13 72.97 -28.36 -38.28
CA THR A 13 73.33 -29.27 -37.18
C THR A 13 74.58 -28.85 -36.40
N GLY A 14 75.39 -27.95 -36.94
CA GLY A 14 76.66 -27.50 -36.35
C GLY A 14 77.79 -28.54 -36.43
N VAL A 15 77.57 -29.67 -37.13
CA VAL A 15 78.55 -30.76 -37.23
C VAL A 15 79.56 -30.49 -38.35
N LEU A 16 80.82 -30.86 -38.10
CA LEU A 16 81.90 -30.76 -39.08
C LEU A 16 81.82 -31.88 -40.14
N GLN A 17 81.76 -31.50 -41.41
CA GLN A 17 81.86 -32.39 -42.57
C GLN A 17 83.33 -32.65 -42.86
N LYS A 18 83.86 -33.75 -42.31
CA LYS A 18 85.30 -34.07 -42.39
C LYS A 18 85.75 -34.64 -43.73
N ASP A 19 84.80 -35.00 -44.58
CA ASP A 19 84.97 -35.54 -45.93
C ASP A 19 85.05 -34.44 -47.00
N GLN A 20 84.76 -33.18 -46.65
CA GLN A 20 84.85 -32.03 -47.54
C GLN A 20 85.74 -30.94 -46.95
N VAL A 21 86.57 -30.33 -47.79
CA VAL A 21 87.47 -29.25 -47.39
C VAL A 21 87.33 -28.09 -48.36
N ALA A 22 87.08 -26.89 -47.83
CA ALA A 22 86.93 -25.66 -48.60
C ALA A 22 87.61 -24.48 -47.88
N PRO A 23 87.86 -23.34 -48.55
CA PRO A 23 88.41 -22.16 -47.90
C PRO A 23 87.54 -21.71 -46.72
N ILE A 24 88.15 -21.52 -45.55
CA ILE A 24 87.45 -21.03 -44.36
C ILE A 24 87.02 -19.58 -44.64
N GLN A 25 85.71 -19.35 -44.57
CA GLN A 25 85.14 -18.01 -44.63
C GLN A 25 84.59 -17.66 -43.25
N VAL A 26 85.15 -16.62 -42.63
CA VAL A 26 84.54 -15.98 -41.47
C VAL A 26 83.61 -14.90 -42.01
N ASN A 27 82.30 -15.16 -41.96
CA ASN A 27 81.31 -14.17 -42.35
C ASN A 27 80.93 -13.31 -41.13
N SER A 28 80.42 -12.10 -41.37
CA SER A 28 79.86 -11.22 -40.34
C SER A 28 78.34 -11.25 -40.35
N LEU A 29 77.72 -12.35 -40.82
CA LEU A 29 76.26 -12.46 -40.84
C LEU A 29 75.79 -12.61 -39.39
N ILE A 30 74.77 -11.83 -39.02
CA ILE A 30 74.17 -11.88 -37.70
C ILE A 30 73.46 -13.23 -37.55
N ASP A 31 73.75 -13.95 -36.48
CA ASP A 31 73.06 -15.20 -36.15
C ASP A 31 71.55 -14.98 -36.13
N LYS A 32 70.80 -15.91 -36.74
CA LYS A 32 69.35 -15.85 -36.69
C LYS A 32 68.89 -16.03 -35.24
N PRO A 33 67.94 -15.21 -34.75
CA PRO A 33 67.40 -15.39 -33.41
C PRO A 33 66.78 -16.78 -33.27
N VAL A 34 67.03 -17.42 -32.13
CA VAL A 34 66.45 -18.72 -31.79
C VAL A 34 65.25 -18.47 -30.88
N ALA A 35 64.08 -18.96 -31.27
CA ALA A 35 62.87 -18.85 -30.46
C ALA A 35 63.02 -19.58 -29.13
N THR A 36 62.39 -19.06 -28.08
CA THR A 36 62.34 -19.75 -26.78
C THR A 36 61.51 -21.02 -26.89
N ASN A 37 62.12 -22.17 -26.59
CA ASN A 37 61.46 -23.49 -26.68
C ASN A 37 61.16 -24.11 -25.31
N THR A 38 61.82 -23.65 -24.24
CA THR A 38 61.69 -24.18 -22.89
C THR A 38 61.69 -23.03 -21.87
N ILE A 39 60.85 -23.14 -20.85
CA ILE A 39 60.84 -22.25 -19.68
C ILE A 39 60.93 -23.13 -18.42
N ASP A 40 61.99 -22.94 -17.62
CA ASP A 40 62.11 -23.54 -16.30
C ASP A 40 61.74 -22.49 -15.24
N LEU A 41 60.58 -22.66 -14.61
CA LEU A 41 60.06 -21.74 -13.61
C LEU A 41 60.21 -22.32 -12.20
N SER A 42 60.76 -21.51 -11.29
CA SER A 42 60.76 -21.78 -9.84
C SER A 42 60.12 -20.60 -9.11
N ALA A 43 59.10 -20.87 -8.29
CA ALA A 43 58.37 -19.86 -7.54
C ALA A 43 58.17 -20.32 -6.09
N ASN A 44 58.23 -19.37 -5.14
CA ASN A 44 57.88 -19.60 -3.74
C ASN A 44 56.54 -18.95 -3.45
N LEU A 45 55.51 -19.77 -3.21
CA LEU A 45 54.15 -19.30 -2.93
C LEU A 45 53.92 -19.31 -1.41
N PRO A 46 53.20 -18.31 -0.86
CA PRO A 46 52.94 -18.25 0.57
C PRO A 46 52.13 -19.47 1.04
N ALA A 47 52.54 -20.13 2.12
CA ALA A 47 51.82 -21.31 2.63
C ALA A 47 50.39 -20.98 3.09
N THR A 48 50.19 -19.78 3.64
CA THR A 48 48.91 -19.26 4.13
C THR A 48 48.67 -17.86 3.52
N PRO A 49 48.26 -17.78 2.25
CA PRO A 49 47.93 -16.49 1.65
C PRO A 49 46.79 -15.84 2.43
N LYS A 50 46.85 -14.52 2.58
CA LYS A 50 45.77 -13.78 3.23
C LYS A 50 44.53 -13.84 2.33
N ALA A 51 43.40 -14.22 2.92
CA ALA A 51 42.14 -14.27 2.20
C ALA A 51 41.83 -12.88 1.59
N GLY A 52 41.47 -12.87 0.30
CA GLY A 52 41.18 -11.62 -0.42
C GLY A 52 42.41 -10.82 -0.86
N GLU A 53 43.63 -11.37 -0.77
CA GLU A 53 44.82 -10.75 -1.36
C GLU A 53 45.30 -11.53 -2.59
N LYS A 54 45.46 -10.82 -3.71
CA LYS A 54 45.91 -11.41 -4.97
C LYS A 54 47.39 -11.77 -4.84
N ILE A 55 47.74 -12.99 -5.23
CA ILE A 55 49.14 -13.35 -5.38
C ILE A 55 49.71 -12.62 -6.60
N PRO A 56 50.84 -11.91 -6.46
CA PRO A 56 51.45 -11.21 -7.58
C PRO A 56 51.65 -12.13 -8.78
N ASP A 57 51.22 -11.65 -9.95
CA ASP A 57 51.46 -12.33 -11.21
C ASP A 57 52.98 -12.39 -11.44
N SER A 58 53.50 -13.57 -11.80
CA SER A 58 54.89 -13.70 -12.24
C SER A 58 54.94 -13.49 -13.75
N SER A 59 56.04 -12.97 -14.29
CA SER A 59 56.20 -12.84 -15.74
C SER A 59 57.61 -13.21 -16.18
N ILE A 60 57.71 -13.80 -17.37
CA ILE A 60 58.98 -14.10 -18.03
C ILE A 60 58.94 -13.54 -19.45
N GLN A 61 60.02 -12.87 -19.84
CA GLN A 61 60.22 -12.46 -21.22
C GLN A 61 60.72 -13.65 -22.04
N ILE A 62 60.07 -13.90 -23.17
CA ILE A 62 60.48 -14.91 -24.16
C ILE A 62 60.77 -14.21 -25.49
N PHE A 63 61.40 -14.91 -26.43
CA PHE A 63 61.69 -14.40 -27.76
C PHE A 63 61.00 -15.27 -28.82
N ASP A 64 60.34 -14.62 -29.79
CA ASP A 64 59.77 -15.32 -30.94
C ASP A 64 60.83 -15.64 -32.01
N SER A 65 60.44 -16.33 -33.08
CA SER A 65 61.34 -16.73 -34.18
C SER A 65 61.92 -15.57 -34.99
N GLN A 66 61.40 -14.35 -34.79
CA GLN A 66 61.93 -13.12 -35.35
C GLN A 66 62.82 -12.35 -34.35
N GLY A 67 62.99 -12.88 -33.13
CA GLY A 67 63.75 -12.25 -32.05
C GLY A 67 63.00 -11.13 -31.34
N ASN A 68 61.69 -10.97 -31.55
CA ASN A 68 60.94 -9.96 -30.82
C ASN A 68 60.66 -10.44 -29.39
N PRO A 69 60.80 -9.55 -28.39
CA PRO A 69 60.42 -9.87 -27.03
C PRO A 69 58.90 -10.03 -26.90
N ARG A 70 58.48 -11.08 -26.21
CA ARG A 70 57.10 -11.32 -25.76
C ARG A 70 57.11 -11.58 -24.25
N THR A 71 55.95 -11.45 -23.62
CA THR A 71 55.79 -11.73 -22.19
C THR A 71 54.83 -12.89 -22.00
N VAL A 72 55.22 -13.83 -21.13
CA VAL A 72 54.31 -14.85 -20.60
C VAL A 72 54.05 -14.51 -19.14
N ASN A 73 52.77 -14.36 -18.79
CA ASN A 73 52.29 -14.10 -17.44
C ASN A 73 51.84 -15.43 -16.79
N PHE A 74 52.23 -15.63 -15.54
CA PHE A 74 51.86 -16.76 -14.70
C PHE A 74 51.03 -16.23 -13.54
N LYS A 75 49.74 -16.53 -13.57
CA LYS A 75 48.79 -16.13 -12.54
C LYS A 75 48.57 -17.28 -11.57
N TRP A 76 48.66 -17.01 -10.28
CA TRP A 76 48.57 -18.03 -9.23
C TRP A 76 47.34 -17.83 -8.36
N ARG A 77 46.65 -18.94 -8.05
CA ARG A 77 45.53 -18.93 -7.11
C ARG A 77 45.52 -20.17 -6.24
N GLN A 78 45.32 -19.99 -4.94
CA GLN A 78 45.13 -21.10 -4.01
C GLN A 78 43.74 -21.71 -4.16
N GLN A 79 43.64 -23.03 -4.12
CA GLN A 79 42.37 -23.76 -4.34
C GLN A 79 41.84 -24.42 -3.06
N ALA A 80 42.70 -24.96 -2.19
CA ALA A 80 42.45 -25.49 -0.83
C ALA A 80 43.69 -26.32 -0.43
N ASP A 81 43.89 -26.61 0.85
CA ASP A 81 44.81 -27.65 1.34
C ASP A 81 46.17 -27.70 0.61
N SER A 82 46.89 -26.58 0.60
CA SER A 82 48.20 -26.41 -0.04
C SER A 82 48.24 -26.60 -1.57
N SER A 83 47.08 -26.69 -2.23
CA SER A 83 46.98 -26.81 -3.68
C SER A 83 46.89 -25.45 -4.37
N TRP A 84 47.70 -25.28 -5.41
CA TRP A 84 47.79 -24.07 -6.22
C TRP A 84 47.41 -24.35 -7.66
N ARG A 85 46.73 -23.39 -8.26
CA ARG A 85 46.49 -23.37 -9.70
C ARG A 85 47.31 -22.27 -10.34
N MET A 86 47.97 -22.62 -11.43
CA MET A 86 48.65 -21.70 -12.33
C MET A 86 47.81 -21.52 -13.60
N VAL A 87 47.61 -20.29 -14.03
CA VAL A 87 47.05 -19.93 -15.33
C VAL A 87 48.13 -19.21 -16.13
N LEU A 88 48.34 -19.63 -17.38
CA LEU A 88 49.24 -18.96 -18.31
C LEU A 88 48.44 -17.97 -19.17
N ASP A 89 48.93 -16.74 -19.23
CA ASP A 89 48.50 -15.73 -20.18
C ASP A 89 49.69 -15.32 -21.06
N ALA A 90 49.60 -15.63 -22.34
CA ALA A 90 50.63 -15.32 -23.33
C ALA A 90 50.01 -14.46 -24.45
N PRO A 91 49.98 -13.12 -24.29
CA PRO A 91 49.35 -12.21 -25.24
C PRO A 91 49.87 -12.39 -26.66
N GLY A 92 48.96 -12.58 -27.60
CA GLY A 92 49.29 -12.84 -29.02
C GLY A 92 49.46 -14.32 -29.38
N SER A 93 49.37 -15.24 -28.40
CA SER A 93 49.27 -16.68 -28.68
C SER A 93 47.85 -17.06 -29.12
N ASN A 94 47.75 -17.96 -30.10
CA ASN A 94 46.50 -18.64 -30.46
C ASN A 94 46.33 -19.99 -29.73
N THR A 95 47.31 -20.39 -28.93
CA THR A 95 47.29 -21.59 -28.09
C THR A 95 47.23 -21.22 -26.61
N LYS A 96 46.44 -21.97 -25.85
CA LYS A 96 46.35 -21.87 -24.38
C LYS A 96 46.88 -23.17 -23.76
N PRO A 97 48.20 -23.28 -23.52
CA PRO A 97 48.84 -24.56 -23.22
C PRO A 97 48.42 -25.23 -21.89
N VAL A 98 47.71 -24.51 -21.01
CA VAL A 98 47.16 -25.05 -19.75
C VAL A 98 45.62 -24.99 -19.68
N ASP A 99 44.94 -24.78 -20.82
CA ASP A 99 43.48 -24.93 -20.89
C ASP A 99 43.13 -26.43 -20.88
N GLY A 100 42.79 -26.94 -19.70
CA GLY A 100 42.26 -28.28 -19.50
C GLY A 100 41.06 -28.24 -18.53
N THR A 101 40.14 -29.18 -18.66
CA THR A 101 39.07 -29.35 -17.67
C THR A 101 39.64 -30.08 -16.46
N PHE A 102 40.03 -29.34 -15.44
CA PHE A 102 40.44 -29.90 -14.15
C PHE A 102 39.23 -30.05 -13.24
N SER A 103 39.19 -31.09 -12.42
CA SER A 103 38.21 -31.20 -11.35
C SER A 103 38.45 -30.07 -10.34
N GLY A 104 37.64 -29.01 -10.40
CA GLY A 104 37.66 -27.94 -9.41
C GLY A 104 37.17 -28.42 -8.04
N ASN A 105 37.53 -27.71 -6.98
CA ASN A 105 36.92 -27.94 -5.68
C ASN A 105 35.43 -27.56 -5.74
N PRO A 106 34.52 -28.40 -5.21
CA PRO A 106 33.09 -28.13 -5.31
C PRO A 106 32.73 -26.89 -4.50
N ALA A 107 32.14 -25.90 -5.17
CA ALA A 107 31.37 -24.88 -4.48
C ALA A 107 30.05 -25.50 -4.04
N THR A 108 29.64 -25.26 -2.80
CA THR A 108 28.33 -25.70 -2.32
C THR A 108 27.37 -24.52 -2.29
N VAL A 109 26.13 -24.78 -2.68
CA VAL A 109 25.03 -23.82 -2.62
C VAL A 109 24.01 -24.35 -1.63
N THR A 110 23.70 -23.56 -0.62
CA THR A 110 22.59 -23.85 0.29
C THR A 110 21.58 -22.70 0.24
N PHE A 111 20.31 -23.06 0.26
CA PHE A 111 19.24 -22.08 0.36
C PHE A 111 18.87 -21.92 1.82
N GLY A 112 18.85 -20.67 2.29
CA GLY A 112 18.24 -20.36 3.57
C GLY A 112 16.72 -20.46 3.51
N GLN A 113 16.11 -20.19 4.66
CA GLN A 113 14.66 -20.18 4.80
C GLN A 113 14.04 -19.17 3.85
N ASN A 114 12.98 -19.59 3.17
CA ASN A 114 12.12 -18.69 2.42
C ASN A 114 11.22 -17.96 3.42
N ILE A 115 11.39 -16.64 3.55
CA ILE A 115 10.49 -15.79 4.33
C ILE A 115 9.38 -15.37 3.37
N PRO A 116 8.15 -15.93 3.50
CA PRO A 116 7.06 -15.61 2.57
C PRO A 116 6.68 -14.14 2.69
N GLY A 117 6.29 -13.55 1.56
CA GLY A 117 5.65 -12.24 1.57
C GLY A 117 4.31 -12.31 2.29
N GLN A 118 3.89 -11.19 2.87
CA GLN A 118 2.57 -11.04 3.49
C GLN A 118 1.80 -9.96 2.76
N THR A 119 0.56 -10.28 2.36
CA THR A 119 -0.31 -9.32 1.68
C THR A 119 -0.75 -8.24 2.64
N ALA A 120 -0.66 -6.99 2.20
CA ALA A 120 -1.09 -5.86 2.99
C ALA A 120 -2.61 -5.94 3.28
N VAL A 121 -3.00 -5.66 4.52
CA VAL A 121 -4.42 -5.62 4.93
C VAL A 121 -4.83 -4.17 5.14
N ALA A 122 -5.94 -3.78 4.52
CA ALA A 122 -6.50 -2.45 4.70
C ALA A 122 -7.11 -2.30 6.10
N GLN A 123 -6.85 -1.15 6.73
CA GLN A 123 -7.59 -0.78 7.93
C GLN A 123 -9.07 -0.59 7.57
N VAL A 124 -9.95 -1.09 8.44
CA VAL A 124 -11.40 -0.90 8.34
C VAL A 124 -11.93 -0.42 9.68
N ASN A 125 -12.61 0.72 9.67
CA ASN A 125 -13.37 1.23 10.80
C ASN A 125 -14.86 1.21 10.47
N VAL A 126 -15.68 0.96 11.49
CA VAL A 126 -17.12 1.10 11.40
C VAL A 126 -17.53 2.25 12.30
N ILE A 127 -18.26 3.20 11.73
CA ILE A 127 -18.92 4.28 12.43
C ILE A 127 -20.38 3.89 12.59
N THR A 128 -20.93 4.02 13.79
CA THR A 128 -22.36 3.82 14.05
C THR A 128 -22.97 5.14 14.47
N ILE A 129 -24.02 5.54 13.76
CA ILE A 129 -24.87 6.67 14.15
C ILE A 129 -25.97 6.13 15.06
N ALA A 130 -26.15 6.76 16.20
CA ALA A 130 -27.18 6.38 17.16
C ALA A 130 -27.78 7.60 17.85
N GLY A 131 -29.04 7.47 18.23
CA GLY A 131 -29.76 8.43 19.03
C GLY A 131 -31.11 7.85 19.42
N ASN A 132 -31.88 8.62 20.18
CA ASN A 132 -33.18 8.18 20.62
C ASN A 132 -34.18 8.21 19.46
N ASN A 133 -35.12 7.27 19.48
CA ASN A 133 -36.26 7.30 18.58
C ASN A 133 -37.48 7.76 19.39
N THR A 134 -38.15 8.80 18.91
CA THR A 134 -39.39 9.30 19.52
C THR A 134 -40.49 9.27 18.48
N ASN A 135 -41.64 8.70 18.84
CA ASN A 135 -42.80 8.57 17.95
C ASN A 135 -42.48 7.90 16.59
N GLY A 136 -41.56 6.93 16.58
CA GLY A 136 -41.15 6.21 15.38
C GLY A 136 -40.20 7.00 14.47
N GLN A 137 -39.71 8.16 14.90
CA GLN A 137 -38.78 9.01 14.15
C GLN A 137 -37.39 8.99 14.77
N ASP A 138 -36.37 8.86 13.92
CA ASP A 138 -34.98 9.12 14.32
C ASP A 138 -34.84 10.58 14.74
N ASN A 139 -34.08 10.84 15.81
CA ASN A 139 -33.89 12.19 16.37
C ASN A 139 -32.99 13.06 15.48
N LEU A 140 -33.42 13.35 14.25
CA LEU A 140 -32.75 14.24 13.32
C LEU A 140 -33.26 15.67 13.54
N ARG A 141 -32.54 16.46 14.32
CA ARG A 141 -32.91 17.85 14.60
C ARG A 141 -32.29 18.81 13.60
N ILE A 142 -33.04 19.85 13.21
CA ILE A 142 -32.50 20.91 12.37
C ILE A 142 -31.36 21.60 13.11
N GLY A 143 -30.24 21.77 12.42
CA GLY A 143 -29.02 22.33 12.99
C GLY A 143 -28.03 21.29 13.50
N ASP A 144 -28.44 20.02 13.70
CA ASP A 144 -27.50 18.95 14.02
C ASP A 144 -26.42 18.87 12.93
N THR A 145 -25.15 18.79 13.33
CA THR A 145 -24.02 18.62 12.43
C THR A 145 -23.25 17.37 12.79
N TYR A 146 -23.19 16.43 11.85
CA TYR A 146 -22.47 15.16 11.99
C TYR A 146 -21.17 15.24 11.20
N SER A 147 -20.05 14.97 11.85
CA SER A 147 -18.72 15.09 11.25
C SER A 147 -17.90 13.81 11.37
N VAL A 148 -17.30 13.38 10.26
CA VAL A 148 -16.28 12.33 10.21
C VAL A 148 -14.95 12.97 9.84
N LYS A 149 -13.92 12.77 10.66
CA LYS A 149 -12.57 13.28 10.42
C LYS A 149 -11.65 12.14 10.06
N VAL A 150 -11.07 12.19 8.86
CA VAL A 150 -10.09 11.21 8.37
C VAL A 150 -8.77 11.92 8.17
N ASP A 151 -7.72 11.49 8.90
CA ASP A 151 -6.37 12.09 8.84
C ASP A 151 -6.36 13.62 9.02
N GLY A 152 -7.32 14.14 9.81
CA GLY A 152 -7.49 15.56 10.08
C GLY A 152 -8.43 16.29 9.11
N THR A 153 -8.73 15.73 7.93
CA THR A 153 -9.73 16.28 7.01
C THR A 153 -11.14 16.01 7.53
N THR A 154 -11.97 17.04 7.65
CA THR A 154 -13.32 16.95 8.19
C THR A 154 -14.36 16.88 7.07
N TYR A 155 -15.22 15.85 7.12
CA TYR A 155 -16.40 15.68 6.27
C TYR A 155 -17.64 15.85 7.14
N SER A 156 -18.44 16.87 6.88
CA SER A 156 -19.56 17.24 7.75
C SER A 156 -20.85 17.43 6.99
N LEU A 157 -21.94 16.87 7.54
CA LEU A 157 -23.30 17.13 7.09
C LEU A 157 -24.09 17.83 8.20
N LYS A 158 -24.54 19.05 7.90
CA LYS A 158 -25.50 19.77 8.74
C LYS A 158 -26.92 19.44 8.28
N VAL A 159 -27.79 19.01 9.19
CA VAL A 159 -29.21 18.81 8.94
C VAL A 159 -29.87 20.18 8.82
N THR A 160 -30.52 20.43 7.69
CA THR A 160 -31.23 21.68 7.38
C THR A 160 -32.67 21.36 6.98
N SER A 161 -33.52 22.39 6.97
CA SER A 161 -34.88 22.26 6.42
C SER A 161 -34.88 21.64 5.04
N ASP A 162 -33.92 22.05 4.19
CA ASP A 162 -33.91 21.69 2.78
C ASP A 162 -33.48 20.23 2.55
N ASN A 163 -32.62 19.68 3.41
CA ASN A 163 -32.07 18.34 3.21
C ASN A 163 -32.74 17.25 4.07
N ILE A 164 -33.45 17.60 5.15
CA ILE A 164 -33.97 16.61 6.10
C ILE A 164 -34.95 15.62 5.45
N GLY A 165 -35.74 16.09 4.48
CA GLY A 165 -36.66 15.24 3.71
C GLY A 165 -35.97 14.25 2.76
N SER A 166 -34.70 14.49 2.40
CA SER A 166 -33.86 13.56 1.64
C SER A 166 -33.07 12.62 2.55
N ILE A 167 -32.62 13.11 3.71
CA ILE A 167 -31.91 12.32 4.72
C ILE A 167 -32.85 11.29 5.37
N ARG A 168 -34.02 11.73 5.84
CA ARG A 168 -35.12 10.97 6.46
C ARG A 168 -34.82 10.18 7.74
N THR A 169 -33.69 9.48 7.79
CA THR A 169 -33.30 8.51 8.81
C THR A 169 -31.79 8.57 9.06
N TYR A 170 -31.31 7.94 10.14
CA TYR A 170 -29.88 7.74 10.36
C TYR A 170 -29.22 6.95 9.22
N SER A 171 -29.97 6.12 8.49
CA SER A 171 -29.44 5.42 7.32
C SER A 171 -29.18 6.36 6.14
N GLY A 172 -30.12 7.27 5.85
CA GLY A 172 -29.88 8.27 4.81
C GLY A 172 -28.79 9.27 5.21
N LEU A 173 -28.65 9.58 6.50
CA LEU A 173 -27.53 10.38 7.03
C LEU A 173 -26.18 9.67 6.83
N ALA A 174 -26.10 8.38 7.17
CA ALA A 174 -24.91 7.56 6.94
C ALA A 174 -24.53 7.51 5.45
N GLY A 175 -25.53 7.35 4.57
CA GLY A 175 -25.35 7.39 3.11
C GLY A 175 -24.83 8.74 2.62
N ALA A 176 -25.41 9.85 3.09
CA ALA A 176 -24.99 11.19 2.71
C ALA A 176 -23.53 11.49 3.15
N LEU A 177 -23.16 11.11 4.38
CA LEU A 177 -21.78 11.26 4.86
C LEU A 177 -20.80 10.37 4.08
N ALA A 178 -21.16 9.12 3.79
CA ALA A 178 -20.32 8.24 2.98
C ALA A 178 -20.07 8.81 1.57
N ASN A 179 -21.11 9.36 0.95
CA ASN A 179 -21.01 10.04 -0.34
C ASN A 179 -20.12 11.29 -0.27
N GLN A 180 -20.20 12.05 0.82
CA GLN A 180 -19.36 13.23 1.03
C GLN A 180 -17.87 12.88 1.15
N ILE A 181 -17.54 11.79 1.86
CA ILE A 181 -16.17 11.27 1.94
C ILE A 181 -15.67 10.82 0.55
N ASN A 182 -16.49 10.06 -0.18
CA ASN A 182 -16.11 9.50 -1.48
C ASN A 182 -16.00 10.54 -2.59
N SER A 183 -16.75 11.63 -2.50
CA SER A 183 -16.79 12.71 -3.51
C SER A 183 -15.79 13.84 -3.21
N ALA A 184 -14.93 13.66 -2.21
CA ALA A 184 -13.92 14.64 -1.84
C ALA A 184 -12.94 14.91 -3.00
N SER A 185 -12.54 16.18 -3.16
CA SER A 185 -11.48 16.59 -4.07
C SER A 185 -10.45 17.44 -3.32
N PRO A 186 -9.19 16.97 -3.18
CA PRO A 186 -8.66 15.68 -3.65
C PRO A 186 -9.34 14.47 -2.99
N ALA A 187 -9.25 13.31 -3.63
CA ALA A 187 -9.85 12.08 -3.13
C ALA A 187 -9.33 11.74 -1.72
N ALA A 188 -10.24 11.38 -0.82
CA ALA A 188 -9.90 10.96 0.54
C ALA A 188 -8.98 9.73 0.53
N SER A 189 -8.14 9.57 1.57
CA SER A 189 -7.29 8.37 1.77
C SER A 189 -8.08 7.08 1.99
N VAL A 190 -9.40 7.17 2.11
CA VAL A 190 -10.33 6.09 2.43
C VAL A 190 -11.48 6.00 1.42
N LEU A 191 -12.14 4.84 1.43
CA LEU A 191 -13.44 4.58 0.81
C LEU A 191 -14.48 4.43 1.92
N ALA A 192 -15.63 5.06 1.76
CA ALA A 192 -16.76 4.92 2.67
C ALA A 192 -17.91 4.17 2.01
N THR A 193 -18.52 3.24 2.73
CA THR A 193 -19.76 2.56 2.32
C THR A 193 -20.76 2.65 3.47
N SER A 194 -22.04 2.74 3.18
CA SER A 194 -23.08 2.80 4.21
C SER A 194 -23.95 1.56 4.17
N SER A 195 -24.39 1.11 5.34
CA SER A 195 -25.35 0.01 5.51
C SER A 195 -26.17 0.28 6.76
N GLY A 196 -27.47 0.53 6.59
CA GLY A 196 -28.31 1.05 7.67
C GLY A 196 -27.69 2.33 8.24
N GLN A 197 -27.69 2.45 9.57
CA GLN A 197 -27.10 3.57 10.32
C GLN A 197 -25.57 3.49 10.51
N THR A 198 -24.88 2.62 9.77
CA THR A 198 -23.42 2.44 9.87
C THR A 198 -22.70 2.94 8.62
N ILE A 199 -21.49 3.46 8.82
CA ILE A 199 -20.55 3.83 7.76
C ILE A 199 -19.29 2.98 7.93
N ARG A 200 -19.00 2.11 6.97
CA ARG A 200 -17.75 1.36 6.90
C ARG A 200 -16.72 2.18 6.11
N VAL A 201 -15.66 2.59 6.79
CA VAL A 201 -14.54 3.37 6.24
C VAL A 201 -13.34 2.43 6.08
N THR A 202 -12.84 2.28 4.86
CA THR A 202 -11.74 1.37 4.51
C THR A 202 -10.58 2.16 3.89
N ALA A 203 -9.35 1.89 4.31
CA ALA A 203 -8.17 2.49 3.67
C ALA A 203 -8.15 2.17 2.16
N ARG A 204 -7.94 3.17 1.30
CA ARG A 204 -7.84 2.94 -0.16
C ARG A 204 -6.65 2.07 -0.51
N ASN A 205 -5.53 2.30 0.16
CA ASN A 205 -4.31 1.56 -0.04
C ASN A 205 -4.13 0.59 1.15
N PRO A 206 -4.15 -0.73 0.93
CA PRO A 206 -3.87 -1.69 2.00
C PRO A 206 -2.50 -1.43 2.65
N GLY A 207 -2.41 -1.64 3.96
CA GLY A 207 -1.18 -1.39 4.73
C GLY A 207 -0.93 0.07 5.14
N THR A 208 -1.70 1.04 4.64
CA THR A 208 -1.63 2.44 5.12
C THR A 208 -2.69 2.68 6.20
N PRO A 209 -2.31 2.94 7.47
CA PRO A 209 -3.27 3.28 8.50
C PRO A 209 -3.86 4.69 8.28
N PHE A 210 -5.05 4.92 8.81
CA PHE A 210 -5.67 6.24 8.89
C PHE A 210 -6.18 6.52 10.31
N LYS A 211 -6.22 7.79 10.69
CA LYS A 211 -6.85 8.24 11.94
C LYS A 211 -8.30 8.60 11.69
N LEU A 212 -9.18 8.16 12.59
CA LEU A 212 -10.60 8.41 12.51
C LEU A 212 -11.10 9.05 13.80
N ASN A 213 -11.81 10.17 13.66
CA ASN A 213 -12.56 10.79 14.74
C ASN A 213 -13.96 11.13 14.25
N THR A 214 -14.92 11.06 15.15
CA THR A 214 -16.32 11.40 14.87
C THR A 214 -16.78 12.46 15.86
N ASP A 215 -17.67 13.34 15.41
CA ASP A 215 -18.22 14.40 16.25
C ASP A 215 -19.67 14.70 15.86
N VAL A 216 -20.50 14.98 16.86
CA VAL A 216 -21.89 15.40 16.67
C VAL A 216 -22.11 16.68 17.45
N VAL A 217 -22.35 17.76 16.72
CA VAL A 217 -22.77 19.03 17.30
C VAL A 217 -24.29 19.11 17.20
N SER A 218 -24.96 19.15 18.34
CA SER A 218 -26.43 19.24 18.37
C SER A 218 -26.94 20.62 17.98
N GLY A 219 -28.05 20.65 17.24
CA GLY A 219 -28.85 21.85 17.04
C GLY A 219 -29.60 22.28 18.31
N THR A 220 -30.29 23.41 18.21
CA THR A 220 -31.16 23.92 19.29
C THR A 220 -32.34 22.98 19.48
N ASN A 221 -32.60 22.58 20.72
CA ASN A 221 -33.79 21.81 21.08
C ASN A 221 -35.00 22.73 21.29
N THR A 222 -36.15 22.36 20.73
CA THR A 222 -37.43 23.07 20.92
C THR A 222 -38.35 22.22 21.79
N THR A 223 -38.65 22.71 22.99
CA THR A 223 -39.69 22.10 23.83
C THR A 223 -41.02 22.79 23.55
N ASN A 224 -41.87 22.12 22.78
CA ASN A 224 -43.20 22.58 22.48
C ASN A 224 -44.15 22.39 23.67
N THR A 225 -45.07 23.33 23.83
CA THR A 225 -46.13 23.32 24.83
C THR A 225 -47.46 23.71 24.19
N ILE A 226 -48.57 23.35 24.85
CA ILE A 226 -49.91 23.76 24.45
C ILE A 226 -50.57 24.43 25.64
N VAL A 227 -51.14 25.60 25.41
CA VAL A 227 -51.80 26.41 26.45
C VAL A 227 -53.28 26.52 26.10
N THR A 228 -54.13 25.98 26.97
CA THR A 228 -55.59 26.18 26.86
C THR A 228 -55.93 27.64 27.06
N GLN A 229 -56.75 28.19 26.17
CA GLN A 229 -57.25 29.55 26.24
C GLN A 229 -58.68 29.57 26.77
N THR A 230 -59.17 30.75 27.15
CA THR A 230 -60.56 30.91 27.57
C THR A 230 -61.53 30.50 26.45
N SER A 231 -62.38 29.51 26.75
CA SER A 231 -63.43 29.07 25.84
C SER A 231 -64.54 30.11 25.69
N THR A 232 -65.21 30.09 24.54
CA THR A 232 -66.44 30.87 24.32
C THR A 232 -67.63 29.97 24.58
N ALA A 233 -68.42 30.28 25.62
CA ALA A 233 -69.56 29.45 26.02
C ALA A 233 -70.59 29.26 24.90
N ALA A 234 -71.29 28.12 24.92
CA ALA A 234 -72.40 27.87 24.00
C ALA A 234 -73.55 28.88 24.20
N THR A 235 -74.25 29.19 23.11
CA THR A 235 -75.39 30.11 23.09
C THR A 235 -76.54 29.53 22.27
N ALA A 236 -77.68 30.22 22.28
CA ALA A 236 -78.84 29.83 21.47
C ALA A 236 -78.58 29.86 19.96
N SER A 237 -77.53 30.55 19.50
CA SER A 237 -77.17 30.67 18.08
C SER A 237 -75.86 29.99 17.69
N ALA A 238 -75.09 29.45 18.65
CA ALA A 238 -73.80 28.81 18.39
C ALA A 238 -73.42 27.78 19.47
N GLY A 239 -72.67 26.73 19.10
CA GLY A 239 -72.04 25.85 20.06
C GLY A 239 -70.80 26.49 20.72
N GLU A 240 -70.31 25.85 21.79
CA GLU A 240 -69.09 26.27 22.51
C GLU A 240 -67.86 26.23 21.60
N ILE A 241 -66.91 27.14 21.84
CA ILE A 241 -65.61 27.18 21.15
C ILE A 241 -64.49 27.00 22.18
N ASP A 242 -63.78 25.88 22.09
CA ASP A 242 -62.51 25.68 22.79
C ASP A 242 -61.35 26.20 21.95
N LYS A 243 -60.33 26.75 22.62
CA LYS A 243 -59.14 27.34 21.98
C LYS A 243 -57.86 26.84 22.61
N PHE A 244 -56.89 26.47 21.77
CA PHE A 244 -55.56 26.06 22.18
C PHE A 244 -54.51 26.92 21.48
N GLN A 245 -53.61 27.51 22.25
CA GLN A 245 -52.46 28.26 21.74
C GLN A 245 -51.21 27.40 21.82
N PHE A 246 -50.39 27.48 20.76
CA PHE A 246 -49.12 26.80 20.63
C PHE A 246 -48.01 27.87 20.62
N PRO A 247 -47.39 28.19 21.76
CA PRO A 247 -46.60 29.42 21.91
C PRO A 247 -45.32 29.47 21.07
N GLN A 248 -44.76 28.30 20.75
CA GLN A 248 -43.53 28.20 19.97
C GLN A 248 -43.77 28.48 18.49
N THR A 249 -42.69 28.78 17.76
CA THR A 249 -42.73 29.04 16.31
C THR A 249 -42.17 27.88 15.49
N GLN A 250 -41.31 27.06 16.08
CA GLN A 250 -40.61 25.95 15.44
C GLN A 250 -41.09 24.60 15.98
N VAL A 251 -40.91 23.56 15.17
CA VAL A 251 -41.15 22.16 15.56
C VAL A 251 -39.94 21.31 15.18
N GLU A 252 -39.87 20.12 15.75
CA GLU A 252 -38.81 19.14 15.53
C GLU A 252 -39.37 17.82 15.01
N VAL A 253 -38.56 17.10 14.24
CA VAL A 253 -38.89 15.73 13.83
C VAL A 253 -39.04 14.85 15.06
N GLY A 254 -40.15 14.14 15.15
CA GLY A 254 -40.51 13.33 16.32
C GLY A 254 -41.47 14.03 17.27
N ASP A 255 -41.70 15.35 17.16
CA ASP A 255 -42.76 16.01 17.93
C ASP A 255 -44.13 15.47 17.54
N SER A 256 -44.96 15.15 18.53
CA SER A 256 -46.33 14.70 18.34
C SER A 256 -47.30 15.52 19.18
N PHE A 257 -48.22 16.21 18.51
CA PHE A 257 -49.25 17.03 19.12
C PHE A 257 -50.57 16.28 19.06
N THR A 258 -51.24 16.16 20.19
CA THR A 258 -52.50 15.40 20.30
C THR A 258 -53.59 16.27 20.90
N ILE A 259 -54.72 16.34 20.21
CA ILE A 259 -55.94 16.96 20.72
C ILE A 259 -56.97 15.85 20.90
N ASN A 260 -57.44 15.67 22.13
CA ASN A 260 -58.57 14.82 22.43
C ASN A 260 -59.84 15.66 22.30
N VAL A 261 -60.75 15.29 21.39
CA VAL A 261 -62.03 16.00 21.18
C VAL A 261 -63.16 15.01 21.38
N ASN A 262 -64.03 15.28 22.34
CA ASN A 262 -65.16 14.42 22.72
C ASN A 262 -64.73 12.95 22.94
N GLY A 263 -63.55 12.76 23.56
CA GLY A 263 -62.98 11.43 23.82
C GLY A 263 -62.23 10.78 22.65
N THR A 264 -62.16 11.44 21.48
CA THR A 264 -61.40 10.95 20.32
C THR A 264 -60.03 11.64 20.23
N PRO A 265 -58.91 10.92 20.38
CA PRO A 265 -57.58 11.49 20.23
C PRO A 265 -57.21 11.66 18.75
N ILE A 266 -56.87 12.89 18.36
CA ILE A 266 -56.37 13.24 17.03
C ILE A 266 -54.95 13.75 17.16
N SER A 267 -54.00 13.07 16.51
CA SER A 267 -52.58 13.41 16.57
C SER A 267 -51.99 13.82 15.22
N TYR A 268 -51.03 14.73 15.28
CA TYR A 268 -50.11 15.04 14.20
C TYR A 268 -48.67 14.90 14.69
N THR A 269 -47.91 14.01 14.05
CA THR A 269 -46.48 13.82 14.29
C THR A 269 -45.69 14.47 13.17
N VAL A 270 -44.73 15.32 13.54
CA VAL A 270 -43.79 15.93 12.62
C VAL A 270 -42.78 14.86 12.20
N THR A 271 -42.72 14.53 10.91
CA THR A 271 -41.80 13.53 10.38
C THR A 271 -40.73 14.19 9.52
N ALA A 272 -39.57 13.56 9.38
CA ALA A 272 -38.53 14.07 8.47
C ALA A 272 -39.03 14.21 7.02
N ALA A 273 -39.93 13.32 6.59
CA ALA A 273 -40.52 13.35 5.25
C ALA A 273 -41.45 14.55 5.03
N THR A 274 -42.18 14.99 6.06
CA THR A 274 -43.17 16.07 5.95
C THR A 274 -42.64 17.42 6.42
N TYR A 275 -41.49 17.46 7.09
CA TYR A 275 -40.92 18.66 7.69
C TYR A 275 -40.75 19.82 6.69
N GLN A 276 -40.29 19.53 5.47
CA GLN A 276 -40.10 20.55 4.44
C GLN A 276 -41.39 21.31 4.09
N SER A 277 -42.53 20.61 4.13
CA SER A 277 -43.83 21.21 3.82
C SER A 277 -44.50 21.82 5.06
N TYR A 278 -44.17 21.31 6.25
CA TYR A 278 -44.83 21.68 7.52
C TYR A 278 -43.78 21.88 8.62
N SER A 279 -43.00 22.95 8.49
CA SER A 279 -41.82 23.23 9.34
C SER A 279 -42.14 24.09 10.56
N THR A 280 -43.35 24.63 10.66
CA THR A 280 -43.75 25.56 11.72
C THR A 280 -44.88 25.02 12.57
N VAL A 281 -45.04 25.61 13.76
CA VAL A 281 -46.20 25.35 14.62
C VAL A 281 -47.51 25.72 13.92
N SER A 282 -47.54 26.78 13.10
CA SER A 282 -48.75 27.15 12.34
C SER A 282 -49.16 26.04 11.36
N ASP A 283 -48.19 25.35 10.75
CA ASP A 283 -48.47 24.23 9.86
C ASP A 283 -49.05 23.05 10.65
N VAL A 284 -48.50 22.75 11.82
CA VAL A 284 -49.02 21.71 12.73
C VAL A 284 -50.48 22.00 13.12
N VAL A 285 -50.78 23.24 13.51
CA VAL A 285 -52.14 23.66 13.88
C VAL A 285 -53.10 23.48 12.70
N SER A 286 -52.68 23.85 11.49
CA SER A 286 -53.46 23.64 10.27
C SER A 286 -53.71 22.14 9.99
N GLN A 287 -52.68 21.30 10.15
CA GLN A 287 -52.80 19.85 9.99
C GLN A 287 -53.73 19.22 11.03
N LEU A 288 -53.67 19.66 12.29
CA LEU A 288 -54.56 19.22 13.35
C LEU A 288 -56.01 19.62 13.05
N ALA A 289 -56.26 20.88 12.64
CA ALA A 289 -57.60 21.33 12.26
C ALA A 289 -58.18 20.49 11.11
N GLY A 290 -57.38 20.24 10.07
CA GLY A 290 -57.77 19.38 8.95
C GLY A 290 -58.10 17.94 9.39
N LYS A 291 -57.26 17.34 10.24
CA LYS A 291 -57.50 15.98 10.78
C LYS A 291 -58.73 15.90 11.68
N ILE A 292 -58.98 16.92 12.51
CA ILE A 292 -60.19 16.99 13.34
C ILE A 292 -61.43 17.09 12.46
N ASN A 293 -61.42 17.97 11.46
CA ASN A 293 -62.55 18.10 10.52
C ASN A 293 -62.78 16.81 9.72
N GLN A 294 -61.72 16.12 9.33
CA GLN A 294 -61.83 14.82 8.66
C GLN A 294 -62.45 13.75 9.55
N ALA A 295 -62.07 13.69 10.83
CA ALA A 295 -62.51 12.66 11.75
C ALA A 295 -63.88 12.95 12.40
N LEU A 296 -64.16 14.22 12.70
CA LEU A 296 -65.25 14.66 13.58
C LEU A 296 -66.09 15.80 12.98
N GLY A 297 -65.92 16.13 11.69
CA GLY A 297 -66.56 17.28 11.03
C GLY A 297 -68.09 17.33 11.10
N THR A 298 -68.75 16.21 11.42
CA THR A 298 -70.20 16.15 11.67
C THR A 298 -70.60 16.73 13.03
N THR A 299 -69.70 16.69 14.03
CA THR A 299 -69.98 17.10 15.41
C THR A 299 -69.27 18.40 15.80
N VAL A 300 -68.11 18.68 15.22
CA VAL A 300 -67.34 19.89 15.47
C VAL A 300 -66.80 20.50 14.18
N THR A 301 -66.47 21.78 14.21
CA THR A 301 -65.70 22.49 13.20
C THR A 301 -64.40 23.00 13.82
N ALA A 302 -63.27 22.54 13.32
CA ALA A 302 -61.94 23.01 13.71
C ALA A 302 -61.39 24.03 12.72
N SER A 303 -60.70 25.05 13.23
CA SER A 303 -60.07 26.10 12.42
C SER A 303 -58.71 26.49 13.00
N SER A 304 -57.80 26.90 12.11
CA SER A 304 -56.46 27.37 12.47
C SER A 304 -56.33 28.86 12.18
N ALA A 305 -55.89 29.63 13.17
CA ALA A 305 -55.51 31.04 13.01
C ALA A 305 -54.08 31.23 13.54
N GLY A 306 -53.09 31.11 12.65
CA GLY A 306 -51.68 31.08 13.04
C GLY A 306 -51.41 29.94 14.01
N ASN A 307 -50.97 30.27 15.22
CA ASN A 307 -50.66 29.31 16.29
C ASN A 307 -51.83 29.01 17.24
N ILE A 308 -53.07 29.33 16.84
CA ILE A 308 -54.28 29.05 17.61
C ILE A 308 -55.16 28.04 16.87
N LEU A 309 -55.46 26.92 17.52
CA LEU A 309 -56.50 25.97 17.12
C LEU A 309 -57.81 26.35 17.82
N SER A 310 -58.89 26.54 17.05
CA SER A 310 -60.24 26.70 17.61
C SER A 310 -61.10 25.51 17.22
N ILE A 311 -61.89 24.98 18.14
CA ILE A 311 -62.78 23.83 17.93
C ILE A 311 -64.17 24.23 18.41
N GLN A 312 -65.12 24.30 17.48
CA GLN A 312 -66.50 24.69 17.76
C GLN A 312 -67.44 23.49 17.68
N ALA A 313 -68.31 23.31 18.66
CA ALA A 313 -69.43 22.38 18.52
C ALA A 313 -70.40 22.87 17.43
N ASN A 314 -70.78 22.00 16.49
CA ASN A 314 -71.65 22.38 15.37
C ASN A 314 -73.09 22.64 15.81
N ALA A 315 -73.54 21.96 16.86
CA ALA A 315 -74.88 22.13 17.43
C ALA A 315 -74.92 23.33 18.39
N VAL A 316 -75.97 24.15 18.29
CA VAL A 316 -76.21 25.26 19.23
C VAL A 316 -76.43 24.73 20.65
N ASN A 317 -76.18 25.56 21.67
CA ASN A 317 -76.29 25.18 23.09
C ASN A 317 -75.54 23.89 23.48
N THR A 318 -74.56 23.47 22.68
CA THR A 318 -73.80 22.24 22.91
C THR A 318 -72.37 22.57 23.28
N ASN A 319 -71.87 21.90 24.31
CA ASN A 319 -70.50 22.03 24.77
C ASN A 319 -69.58 21.11 23.95
N VAL A 320 -68.30 21.47 23.90
CA VAL A 320 -67.25 20.58 23.39
C VAL A 320 -66.35 20.21 24.56
N THR A 321 -65.97 18.94 24.67
CA THR A 321 -64.99 18.51 25.67
C THR A 321 -63.68 18.27 24.97
N SER A 322 -62.70 19.15 25.17
CA SER A 322 -61.39 18.95 24.57
C SER A 322 -60.22 19.14 25.53
N SER A 323 -59.13 18.41 25.26
CA SER A 323 -57.86 18.54 25.97
C SER A 323 -56.70 18.35 25.01
N ALA A 324 -55.53 18.88 25.37
CA ALA A 324 -54.38 18.88 24.49
C ALA A 324 -53.12 18.40 25.22
N THR A 325 -52.31 17.61 24.52
CA THR A 325 -51.00 17.15 25.01
C THR A 325 -49.97 17.20 23.88
N VAL A 326 -48.70 17.29 24.25
CA VAL A 326 -47.57 17.24 23.34
C VAL A 326 -46.53 16.26 23.85
N THR A 327 -46.02 15.43 22.96
CA THR A 327 -44.85 14.59 23.17
C THR A 327 -43.72 15.15 22.32
N ASN A 328 -42.76 15.81 22.98
CA ASN A 328 -41.62 16.41 22.30
C ASN A 328 -40.61 15.35 21.83
N SER A 329 -39.87 15.70 20.79
CA SER A 329 -38.68 14.98 20.34
C SER A 329 -37.66 14.83 21.49
N SER A 330 -36.72 13.90 21.34
CA SER A 330 -35.74 13.66 22.41
C SER A 330 -34.70 14.78 22.47
N ALA A 331 -34.56 15.40 23.64
CA ALA A 331 -33.47 16.36 23.90
C ALA A 331 -32.08 15.69 24.03
N SER A 332 -31.99 14.35 23.99
CA SER A 332 -30.72 13.63 24.07
C SER A 332 -29.87 13.86 22.82
N VAL A 333 -28.59 14.11 23.04
CA VAL A 333 -27.60 14.30 21.97
C VAL A 333 -27.41 12.99 21.20
N ASN A 334 -27.45 13.07 19.88
CA ASN A 334 -27.08 11.97 19.01
C ASN A 334 -25.58 11.68 19.12
N THR A 335 -25.19 10.44 18.87
CA THR A 335 -23.80 10.01 18.99
C THR A 335 -23.33 9.40 17.68
N MET A 336 -22.03 9.56 17.44
CA MET A 336 -21.30 8.75 16.48
C MET A 336 -20.14 8.09 17.20
N SER A 337 -20.17 6.77 17.27
CA SER A 337 -19.07 5.98 17.80
C SER A 337 -18.30 5.35 16.66
N SER A 338 -16.99 5.20 16.82
CA SER A 338 -16.16 4.50 15.86
C SER A 338 -15.20 3.57 16.57
N LEU A 339 -15.06 2.36 16.03
CA LEU A 339 -14.09 1.38 16.48
C LEU A 339 -13.40 0.77 15.25
N PRO A 340 -12.09 0.49 15.33
CA PRO A 340 -11.45 -0.32 14.31
C PRO A 340 -12.06 -1.72 14.35
N SER A 341 -12.49 -2.20 13.18
CA SER A 341 -12.97 -3.57 12.98
C SER A 341 -11.88 -4.47 12.39
N VAL A 342 -10.91 -3.87 11.68
CA VAL A 342 -9.69 -4.51 11.19
C VAL A 342 -8.56 -3.48 11.24
N SER A 343 -7.43 -3.81 11.87
CA SER A 343 -6.25 -2.95 11.91
C SER A 343 -5.47 -3.02 10.60
N SER A 344 -4.76 -1.94 10.26
CA SER A 344 -3.82 -1.97 9.13
C SER A 344 -2.69 -2.96 9.40
N VAL A 345 -2.36 -3.79 8.42
CA VAL A 345 -1.15 -4.61 8.42
C VAL A 345 -0.35 -4.27 7.17
N ALA A 346 0.87 -3.77 7.36
CA ALA A 346 1.76 -3.45 6.25
C ALA A 346 2.18 -4.75 5.52
N GLY A 347 2.24 -4.68 4.20
CA GLY A 347 2.71 -5.80 3.41
C GLY A 347 4.20 -6.07 3.66
N VAL A 348 4.57 -7.35 3.70
CA VAL A 348 5.97 -7.77 3.86
C VAL A 348 6.47 -8.32 2.53
N ARG A 349 7.66 -7.89 2.11
CA ARG A 349 8.34 -8.41 0.91
C ARG A 349 8.85 -9.82 1.19
N GLN A 350 8.66 -10.72 0.24
CA GLN A 350 9.29 -12.03 0.28
C GLN A 350 10.82 -11.87 0.25
N SER A 351 11.53 -12.64 1.07
CA SER A 351 13.00 -12.65 1.06
C SER A 351 13.54 -14.07 1.22
N ARG A 352 14.68 -14.34 0.58
CA ARG A 352 15.39 -15.61 0.70
C ARG A 352 16.88 -15.40 0.59
N THR A 353 17.64 -16.16 1.36
CA THR A 353 19.10 -16.17 1.27
C THR A 353 19.61 -17.37 0.48
N VAL A 354 20.72 -17.16 -0.22
CA VAL A 354 21.50 -18.18 -0.92
C VAL A 354 22.92 -18.08 -0.40
N THR A 355 23.45 -19.15 0.17
CA THR A 355 24.80 -19.20 0.72
C THR A 355 25.70 -20.03 -0.20
N LEU A 356 26.79 -19.42 -0.62
CA LEU A 356 27.89 -20.03 -1.37
C LEU A 356 29.06 -20.28 -0.41
N THR A 357 29.56 -21.51 -0.38
CA THR A 357 30.81 -21.85 0.33
C THR A 357 31.75 -22.66 -0.55
N GLY A 358 33.02 -22.71 -0.15
CA GLY A 358 34.12 -23.29 -0.94
C GLY A 358 34.96 -22.20 -1.60
N THR A 359 35.59 -22.53 -2.73
CA THR A 359 36.46 -21.60 -3.47
C THR A 359 35.81 -21.04 -4.74
N PRO A 360 36.16 -19.80 -5.17
CA PRO A 360 35.50 -19.10 -6.27
C PRO A 360 35.39 -19.83 -7.61
N GLY A 361 36.13 -20.93 -7.83
CA GLY A 361 36.08 -21.72 -9.06
C GLY A 361 37.00 -21.17 -10.16
N ASP A 362 37.46 -22.02 -11.07
CA ASP A 362 38.39 -21.66 -12.17
C ASP A 362 37.77 -20.69 -13.17
N ILE A 363 38.58 -20.08 -14.04
CA ILE A 363 38.07 -19.21 -15.12
C ILE A 363 37.00 -19.95 -15.93
N GLY A 364 35.84 -19.32 -16.10
CA GLY A 364 34.70 -19.89 -16.82
C GLY A 364 33.76 -20.75 -15.97
N THR A 365 34.06 -21.00 -14.69
CA THR A 365 33.09 -21.58 -13.74
C THR A 365 31.84 -20.70 -13.70
N GLN A 366 30.68 -21.32 -13.89
CA GLN A 366 29.40 -20.63 -13.94
C GLN A 366 28.62 -20.81 -12.65
N TYR A 367 28.32 -19.70 -11.98
CA TYR A 367 27.35 -19.64 -10.90
C TYR A 367 26.03 -19.14 -11.45
N THR A 368 24.99 -19.97 -11.36
CA THR A 368 23.67 -19.64 -11.90
C THR A 368 22.62 -19.67 -10.82
N LEU A 369 21.94 -18.55 -10.58
CA LEU A 369 20.72 -18.49 -9.77
C LEU A 369 19.51 -18.41 -10.70
N SER A 370 18.54 -19.31 -10.53
CA SER A 370 17.25 -19.19 -11.19
C SER A 370 16.28 -18.40 -10.31
N ILE A 371 15.78 -17.27 -10.82
CA ILE A 371 14.83 -16.39 -10.14
C ILE A 371 13.57 -16.36 -11.00
N ASN A 372 12.49 -16.97 -10.50
CA ASN A 372 11.22 -17.13 -11.24
C ASN A 372 11.42 -17.69 -12.66
N GLY A 373 12.28 -18.70 -12.80
CA GLY A 373 12.60 -19.33 -14.08
C GLY A 373 13.62 -18.57 -14.95
N THR A 374 13.97 -17.32 -14.59
CA THR A 374 15.02 -16.56 -15.28
C THR A 374 16.38 -16.89 -14.68
N ALA A 375 17.30 -17.41 -15.49
CA ALA A 375 18.67 -17.67 -15.06
C ALA A 375 19.48 -16.38 -15.00
N VAL A 376 20.15 -16.14 -13.88
CA VAL A 376 21.17 -15.10 -13.72
C VAL A 376 22.51 -15.80 -13.51
N THR A 377 23.38 -15.69 -14.51
CA THR A 377 24.66 -16.39 -14.53
C THR A 377 25.84 -15.43 -14.44
N TYR A 378 26.79 -15.78 -13.57
CA TYR A 378 28.10 -15.18 -13.51
C TYR A 378 29.16 -16.23 -13.87
N SER A 379 30.04 -15.88 -14.80
CA SER A 379 31.24 -16.66 -15.13
C SER A 379 32.44 -15.99 -14.48
N THR A 380 33.19 -16.77 -13.71
CA THR A 380 34.48 -16.36 -13.12
C THR A 380 35.47 -15.96 -14.20
N THR A 381 36.24 -14.91 -13.91
CA THR A 381 37.29 -14.37 -14.76
C THR A 381 38.68 -14.81 -14.32
N GLY A 382 38.80 -15.35 -13.10
CA GLY A 382 40.06 -15.74 -12.47
C GLY A 382 40.65 -14.68 -11.54
N GLU A 383 40.07 -13.47 -11.52
CA GLU A 383 40.48 -12.40 -10.61
C GLU A 383 39.74 -12.49 -9.26
N GLU A 384 38.73 -13.36 -9.13
CA GLU A 384 37.97 -13.54 -7.89
C GLU A 384 38.80 -14.27 -6.83
N MET A 385 38.86 -13.70 -5.63
CA MET A 385 39.70 -14.20 -4.53
C MET A 385 38.86 -14.88 -3.44
N THR A 386 37.59 -14.49 -3.31
CA THR A 386 36.68 -14.97 -2.27
C THR A 386 35.29 -15.26 -2.84
N MET A 387 34.49 -16.03 -2.11
CA MET A 387 33.07 -16.20 -2.46
C MET A 387 32.29 -14.88 -2.41
N GLU A 388 32.79 -13.88 -1.69
CA GLU A 388 32.19 -12.54 -1.67
C GLU A 388 32.29 -11.83 -3.02
N ASP A 389 33.38 -12.01 -3.75
CA ASP A 389 33.52 -11.47 -5.11
C ASP A 389 32.45 -12.07 -6.04
N ILE A 390 32.18 -13.37 -5.88
CA ILE A 390 31.16 -14.10 -6.65
C ILE A 390 29.74 -13.63 -6.29
N THR A 391 29.41 -13.55 -4.99
CA THR A 391 28.07 -13.14 -4.54
C THR A 391 27.81 -11.67 -4.87
N ALA A 392 28.80 -10.79 -4.75
CA ALA A 392 28.69 -9.38 -5.15
C ALA A 392 28.45 -9.24 -6.66
N ALA A 393 29.20 -9.98 -7.49
CA ALA A 393 29.00 -9.97 -8.94
C ALA A 393 27.60 -10.49 -9.34
N LEU A 394 27.13 -11.56 -8.69
CA LEU A 394 25.77 -12.08 -8.89
C LEU A 394 24.71 -11.08 -8.45
N ALA A 395 24.85 -10.46 -7.28
CA ALA A 395 23.90 -9.45 -6.80
C ALA A 395 23.82 -8.25 -7.74
N ASN A 396 24.97 -7.79 -8.25
CA ASN A 396 25.02 -6.72 -9.26
C ASN A 396 24.32 -7.13 -10.55
N LYS A 397 24.53 -8.35 -11.05
CA LYS A 397 23.81 -8.87 -12.22
C LYS A 397 22.30 -8.94 -11.99
N ILE A 398 21.86 -9.42 -10.83
CA ILE A 398 20.43 -9.45 -10.45
C ILE A 398 19.85 -8.02 -10.47
N ASN A 399 20.50 -7.06 -9.82
CA ASN A 399 20.02 -5.68 -9.73
C ASN A 399 20.06 -4.93 -11.07
N SER A 400 21.05 -5.23 -11.93
CA SER A 400 21.14 -4.66 -13.28
C SER A 400 20.03 -5.15 -14.20
N ASN A 401 19.45 -6.33 -13.93
CA ASN A 401 18.32 -6.85 -14.66
C ASN A 401 17.01 -6.25 -14.14
N THR A 402 16.57 -5.16 -14.76
CA THR A 402 15.36 -4.43 -14.36
C THR A 402 14.08 -5.24 -14.53
N SER A 403 14.06 -6.29 -15.36
CA SER A 403 12.89 -7.15 -15.57
C SER A 403 12.64 -8.13 -14.42
N LEU A 404 13.63 -8.37 -13.55
CA LEU A 404 13.45 -9.23 -12.39
C LEU A 404 12.62 -8.51 -11.31
N PRO A 405 11.65 -9.18 -10.66
CA PRO A 405 10.82 -8.59 -9.62
C PRO A 405 11.51 -8.53 -8.25
N VAL A 406 12.85 -8.61 -8.21
CA VAL A 406 13.63 -8.70 -6.97
C VAL A 406 14.82 -7.73 -6.99
N THR A 407 15.33 -7.43 -5.81
CA THR A 407 16.64 -6.84 -5.58
C THR A 407 17.51 -7.83 -4.80
N ALA A 408 18.81 -7.80 -5.02
CA ALA A 408 19.77 -8.63 -4.29
C ALA A 408 20.79 -7.77 -3.54
N THR A 409 21.18 -8.23 -2.35
CA THR A 409 22.36 -7.75 -1.63
C THR A 409 23.30 -8.91 -1.40
N ALA A 410 24.60 -8.63 -1.30
CA ALA A 410 25.62 -9.63 -0.99
C ALA A 410 26.41 -9.19 0.24
N GLN A 411 26.73 -10.14 1.11
CA GLN A 411 27.64 -9.96 2.24
C GLN A 411 28.38 -11.27 2.47
N GLY A 412 29.70 -11.26 2.34
CA GLY A 412 30.48 -12.49 2.34
C GLY A 412 29.97 -13.50 1.30
N GLY A 413 29.93 -14.79 1.67
CA GLY A 413 29.37 -15.84 0.82
C GLY A 413 27.83 -15.87 0.72
N VAL A 414 27.09 -14.85 1.18
CA VAL A 414 25.61 -14.88 1.19
C VAL A 414 25.02 -13.83 0.26
N ILE A 415 24.05 -14.25 -0.57
CA ILE A 415 23.17 -13.39 -1.35
C ILE A 415 21.80 -13.35 -0.68
N THR A 416 21.27 -12.17 -0.36
CA THR A 416 19.89 -11.99 0.07
C THR A 416 19.07 -11.43 -1.08
N VAL A 417 18.10 -12.21 -1.57
CA VAL A 417 17.19 -11.81 -2.64
C VAL A 417 15.86 -11.41 -2.02
N THR A 418 15.39 -10.20 -2.30
CA THR A 418 14.14 -9.63 -1.75
C THR A 418 13.25 -9.12 -2.86
N ALA A 419 11.95 -9.42 -2.81
CA ALA A 419 10.98 -8.90 -3.77
C ALA A 419 10.97 -7.36 -3.80
N LYS A 420 10.81 -6.77 -4.99
CA LYS A 420 10.68 -5.30 -5.16
C LYS A 420 9.38 -4.78 -4.57
N THR A 421 8.32 -5.57 -4.61
CA THR A 421 6.99 -5.25 -4.08
C THR A 421 6.64 -6.17 -2.93
N ALA A 422 5.89 -5.67 -1.95
CA ALA A 422 5.23 -6.53 -0.97
C ALA A 422 4.14 -7.37 -1.65
N ALA A 423 3.74 -8.47 -1.00
CA ALA A 423 2.68 -9.34 -1.50
C ALA A 423 1.28 -8.70 -1.39
#